data_AF-B8G587-F1
#
_entry.id   AF-B8G587-F1
#
_cell.length_a   1.000
_cell.length_b   1.000
_cell.length_c   1.000
_cell.angle_alpha   90.00
_cell.angle_beta   90.00
_cell.angle_gamma   90.00
#
_symmetry.space_group_name_H-M   'P 1'
#
loop_
_entity.id
_entity.type
_entity.pdbx_description
1 polymer ?
#
loop_
_entity_poly.entity_id
_entity_poly.type
_entity_poly.pdbx_seq_one_letter_code
_entity_poly.pdbx_strand_id
1 'polypeptide(L)'
;MYVQHMNEAGRALLAALETKDPNAIQASAKQFAQAVEAAWQAYLRGEVATQTRGQALPRTMHQFATVELPAKAADPQAWPAIARETRIFLNMLGVVAG
;
A
#
# COMPACT_ATOMS: atom_id res chain seq x y z
N MET A 1 -13.68 3.47 -5.79
CA MET A 1 -12.78 4.63 -5.70
C MET A 1 -11.57 4.37 -4.80
N TYR A 2 -11.72 4.09 -3.50
CA TYR A 2 -10.58 3.85 -2.60
C TYR A 2 -9.63 2.72 -3.04
N VAL A 3 -10.17 1.56 -3.43
CA VAL A 3 -9.36 0.42 -3.91
C VAL A 3 -8.57 0.76 -5.17
N GLN A 4 -9.16 1.55 -6.06
CA GLN A 4 -8.49 2.01 -7.29
C GLN A 4 -7.33 2.94 -6.96
N HIS A 5 -7.54 3.92 -6.07
CA HIS A 5 -6.48 4.84 -5.63
C HIS A 5 -5.33 4.10 -4.93
N MET A 6 -5.63 3.09 -4.10
CA MET A 6 -4.60 2.23 -3.51
C MET A 6 -3.83 1.45 -4.58
N ASN A 7 -4.52 0.96 -5.62
CA ASN A 7 -3.88 0.21 -6.71
C ASN A 7 -2.93 1.11 -7.52
N GLU A 8 -3.39 2.29 -7.89
CA GLU A 8 -2.60 3.30 -8.61
C GLU A 8 -1.38 3.74 -7.79
N ALA A 9 -1.56 4.09 -6.51
CA ALA A 9 -0.47 4.49 -5.64
C ALA A 9 0.53 3.35 -5.38
N GLY A 10 0.05 2.11 -5.24
CA GLY A 10 0.93 0.94 -5.08
C GLY A 10 1.73 0.64 -6.34
N ARG A 11 1.15 0.83 -7.53
CA ARG A 11 1.87 0.72 -8.81
C ARG A 11 2.93 1.82 -8.96
N ALA A 12 2.61 3.06 -8.57
CA ALA A 12 3.57 4.16 -8.56
C ALA A 12 4.76 3.87 -7.62
N LEU A 13 4.49 3.31 -6.42
CA LEU A 13 5.53 2.87 -5.50
C LEU A 13 6.43 1.78 -6.10
N LEU A 14 5.86 0.78 -6.78
CA LEU A 14 6.64 -0.24 -7.47
C LEU A 14 7.53 0.34 -8.57
N ALA A 15 6.98 1.25 -9.39
CA ALA A 15 7.76 1.93 -10.42
C ALA A 15 8.91 2.76 -9.81
N ALA A 16 8.65 3.49 -8.72
CA ALA A 16 9.70 4.24 -8.03
C ALA A 16 10.80 3.33 -7.49
N LEU A 17 10.45 2.17 -6.92
CA LEU A 17 11.43 1.19 -6.43
C LEU A 17 12.30 0.61 -7.55
N GLU A 18 11.77 0.52 -8.78
CA GLU A 18 12.55 0.11 -9.97
C GLU A 18 13.56 1.17 -10.40
N THR A 19 13.23 2.47 -10.25
CA THR A 19 14.16 3.56 -10.57
C THR A 19 15.33 3.70 -9.59
N LYS A 20 15.20 3.15 -8.38
CA LYS A 20 16.17 3.30 -7.27
C LYS A 20 16.46 4.76 -6.89
N ASP A 21 15.57 5.69 -7.24
CA ASP A 21 15.67 7.09 -6.82
C ASP A 21 15.04 7.27 -5.41
N PRO A 22 15.83 7.60 -4.37
CA PRO A 22 15.32 7.79 -3.03
C PRO A 22 14.18 8.81 -2.93
N ASN A 23 14.23 9.90 -3.73
CA ASN A 23 13.21 10.95 -3.69
C ASN A 23 11.89 10.44 -4.27
N ALA A 24 11.94 9.77 -5.42
CA ALA A 24 10.77 9.16 -6.04
C ALA A 24 10.15 8.09 -5.13
N ILE A 25 10.98 7.28 -4.46
CA ILE A 25 10.54 6.23 -3.53
C ILE A 25 9.85 6.85 -2.32
N GLN A 26 10.44 7.86 -1.68
CA GLN A 26 9.83 8.53 -0.53
C GLN A 26 8.51 9.21 -0.91
N ALA A 27 8.46 9.89 -2.06
CA ALA A 27 7.24 10.55 -2.54
C ALA A 27 6.11 9.52 -2.79
N SER A 28 6.44 8.43 -3.49
CA SER A 28 5.47 7.37 -3.81
C SER A 28 5.04 6.58 -2.58
N ALA A 29 5.96 6.36 -1.63
CA ALA A 29 5.67 5.72 -0.34
C ALA A 29 4.68 6.55 0.48
N LYS A 30 4.87 7.88 0.51
CA LYS A 30 3.93 8.81 1.16
C LYS A 30 2.55 8.78 0.50
N GLN A 31 2.48 8.79 -0.83
CA GLN A 31 1.21 8.71 -1.57
C GLN A 31 0.49 7.39 -1.30
N PHE A 32 1.22 6.27 -1.28
CA PHE A 32 0.65 4.97 -0.97
C PHE A 32 0.11 4.90 0.47
N ALA A 33 0.88 5.41 1.44
CA ALA A 33 0.44 5.51 2.84
C ALA A 33 -0.86 6.31 2.98
N GLN A 34 -0.97 7.44 2.27
CA GLN A 34 -2.19 8.27 2.27
C GLN A 34 -3.38 7.56 1.65
N ALA A 35 -3.19 6.85 0.55
CA ALA A 35 -4.26 6.08 -0.10
C ALA A 35 -4.77 4.95 0.82
N VAL A 36 -3.86 4.27 1.51
CA VAL A 36 -4.20 3.20 2.46
C VAL A 36 -4.90 3.77 3.70
N GLU A 37 -4.44 4.89 4.25
CA GLU A 37 -5.11 5.58 5.36
C GLU A 37 -6.55 5.98 4.98
N ALA A 38 -6.74 6.57 3.79
CA ALA A 38 -8.07 6.95 3.32
C ALA A 38 -9.01 5.74 3.18
N ALA A 39 -8.51 4.63 2.65
CA ALA A 39 -9.25 3.38 2.53
C ALA A 39 -9.57 2.76 3.91
N TRP A 40 -8.64 2.84 4.86
CA TRP A 40 -8.83 2.39 6.23
C TRP A 40 -9.92 3.19 6.96
N GLN A 41 -9.89 4.52 6.83
CA GLN A 41 -10.93 5.38 7.39
C GLN A 41 -12.31 5.09 6.79
N ALA A 42 -12.39 4.86 5.48
CA ALA A 42 -13.63 4.46 4.82
C ALA A 42 -14.12 3.09 5.29
N TYR A 43 -13.20 2.13 5.51
CA TYR A 43 -13.52 0.83 6.11
C TYR A 43 -14.07 0.97 7.53
N LEU A 44 -13.45 1.80 8.39
CA LEU A 44 -13.94 2.06 9.75
C LEU A 44 -15.33 2.71 9.79
N ARG A 45 -15.68 3.51 8.78
CA ARG A 45 -17.02 4.08 8.60
C ARG A 45 -18.04 3.09 8.02
N GLY A 46 -17.63 1.88 7.64
CA GLY A 46 -18.47 0.88 6.99
C GLY A 46 -18.78 1.17 5.52
N GLU A 47 -18.07 2.12 4.89
CA GLU A 47 -18.25 2.50 3.48
C GLU A 47 -17.59 1.51 2.50
N VAL A 48 -16.70 0.66 3.01
CA VAL A 48 -15.99 -0.36 2.23
C VAL A 48 -16.29 -1.74 2.81
N ALA A 49 -17.08 -2.53 2.08
CA ALA A 49 -17.25 -3.95 2.38
C ALA A 49 -16.02 -4.72 1.90
N THR A 50 -15.14 -5.12 2.82
CA THR A 50 -14.04 -6.02 2.49
C THR A 50 -14.56 -7.45 2.41
N GLN A 51 -14.72 -8.00 1.21
CA GLN A 51 -15.06 -9.42 1.02
C GLN A 51 -13.89 -10.36 1.38
N THR A 52 -12.74 -9.82 1.76
CA THR A 52 -11.56 -10.56 2.16
C THR A 52 -11.84 -11.32 3.46
N ARG A 53 -11.98 -12.65 3.35
CA ARG A 53 -12.02 -13.58 4.49
C ARG A 53 -10.81 -13.33 5.39
N GLY A 54 -11.04 -12.65 6.52
CA GLY A 54 -10.01 -12.30 7.50
C GLY A 54 -9.84 -10.79 7.65
N GLN A 55 -10.48 -10.23 8.68
CA GLN A 55 -10.35 -8.84 9.12
C GLN A 55 -8.91 -8.38 9.39
N ALA A 56 -7.93 -9.30 9.39
CA ALA A 56 -6.52 -9.00 9.58
C ALA A 56 -5.91 -8.23 8.38
N LEU A 57 -6.38 -8.46 7.16
CA LEU A 57 -5.73 -7.91 5.96
C LEU A 57 -5.73 -6.37 5.88
N PRO A 58 -6.86 -5.67 6.11
CA PRO A 58 -6.90 -4.21 6.07
C PRO A 58 -6.01 -3.59 7.15
N ARG A 59 -5.97 -4.19 8.34
CA ARG A 59 -5.13 -3.73 9.45
C ARG A 59 -3.64 -3.94 9.17
N THR A 60 -3.24 -5.10 8.64
CA THR A 60 -1.84 -5.37 8.29
C THR A 60 -1.36 -4.44 7.19
N MET A 61 -2.18 -4.22 6.16
CA MET A 61 -1.84 -3.29 5.08
C MET A 61 -1.72 -1.85 5.60
N HIS A 62 -2.64 -1.43 6.49
CA HIS A 62 -2.59 -0.12 7.15
C HIS A 62 -1.31 0.05 7.97
N GLN A 63 -0.97 -0.93 8.81
CA GLN A 63 0.24 -0.90 9.63
C GLN A 63 1.50 -0.84 8.76
N PHE A 64 1.60 -1.68 7.72
CA PHE A 64 2.72 -1.65 6.80
C PHE A 64 2.87 -0.26 6.15
N ALA A 65 1.79 0.26 5.57
CA ALA A 65 1.85 1.48 4.76
C ALA A 65 2.09 2.74 5.59
N THR A 66 1.56 2.81 6.82
CA THR A 66 1.60 4.02 7.65
C THR A 66 2.73 4.02 8.68
N VAL A 67 3.19 2.85 9.14
CA VAL A 67 4.21 2.74 10.19
C VAL A 67 5.55 2.28 9.61
N GLU A 68 5.57 1.18 8.87
CA GLU A 68 6.82 0.55 8.46
C GLU A 68 7.41 1.16 7.19
N LEU A 69 6.55 1.44 6.21
CA LEU A 69 6.94 1.90 4.89
C LEU A 69 7.73 3.22 4.91
N PRO A 70 7.39 4.24 5.71
CA PRO A 70 8.17 5.48 5.76
C PRO A 70 9.61 5.27 6.22
N ALA A 71 9.82 4.40 7.22
CA ALA A 71 11.14 4.06 7.72
C ALA A 71 11.91 3.20 6.70
N LYS A 72 11.27 2.18 6.14
CA LYS A 72 11.85 1.29 5.13
C LYS A 72 12.18 2.03 3.83
N ALA A 73 11.41 3.05 3.44
CA ALA A 73 11.65 3.84 2.22
C ALA A 73 12.98 4.62 2.26
N ALA A 74 13.45 4.98 3.46
CA ALA A 74 14.75 5.63 3.65
C ALA A 74 15.93 4.63 3.63
N ASP A 75 15.67 3.33 3.66
CA ASP A 75 16.69 2.28 3.69
C ASP A 75 16.74 1.49 2.36
N PRO A 76 17.79 1.66 1.53
CA PRO A 76 17.96 0.93 0.29
C PRO A 76 17.98 -0.60 0.45
N GLN A 77 18.40 -1.12 1.60
CA GLN A 77 18.41 -2.57 1.85
C GLN A 77 16.99 -3.13 2.05
N ALA A 78 16.04 -2.29 2.47
CA ALA A 78 14.66 -2.67 2.68
C ALA A 78 13.81 -2.61 1.39
N TRP A 79 14.25 -1.89 0.35
CA TRP A 79 13.48 -1.69 -0.88
C TRP A 79 12.99 -2.98 -1.57
N PRO A 80 13.78 -4.08 -1.67
CA PRO A 80 13.29 -5.33 -2.24
C PRO A 80 12.14 -5.94 -1.43
N ALA A 81 12.18 -5.81 -0.10
CA ALA A 81 11.11 -6.29 0.78
C ALA A 81 9.84 -5.44 0.59
N ILE A 82 9.98 -4.11 0.52
CA ILE A 82 8.87 -3.18 0.22
C ILE A 82 8.18 -3.57 -1.10
N ALA A 83 8.95 -3.82 -2.15
CA ALA A 83 8.40 -4.19 -3.45
C ALA A 83 7.62 -5.51 -3.39
N ARG A 84 8.11 -6.50 -2.64
CA ARG A 84 7.44 -7.79 -2.45
C ARG A 84 6.13 -7.63 -1.68
N GLU A 85 6.15 -6.92 -0.54
CA GLU A 85 4.96 -6.67 0.28
C GLU A 85 3.90 -5.89 -0.50
N THR A 86 4.31 -4.85 -1.23
CA THR A 86 3.41 -4.04 -2.07
C THR A 86 2.74 -4.88 -3.16
N ARG A 87 3.49 -5.76 -3.85
CA ARG A 87 2.91 -6.70 -4.84
C ARG A 87 1.89 -7.67 -4.21
N ILE A 88 2.20 -8.20 -3.03
CA ILE A 88 1.29 -9.08 -2.29
C ILE A 88 -0.02 -8.36 -1.99
N PHE A 89 0.04 -7.14 -1.44
CA PHE A 89 -1.15 -6.35 -1.16
C PHE A 89 -1.96 -6.03 -2.42
N LEU A 90 -1.30 -5.60 -3.50
CA LEU A 90 -1.97 -5.31 -4.77
C LEU A 90 -2.67 -6.52 -5.38
N ASN A 91 -2.06 -7.70 -5.32
CA ASN A 91 -2.69 -8.94 -5.79
C ASN A 91 -3.95 -9.27 -4.97
N MET A 92 -3.90 -9.08 -3.65
CA MET A 92 -5.05 -9.31 -2.79
C MET A 92 -6.19 -8.31 -3.03
N LEU A 93 -5.86 -7.05 -3.36
CA LEU A 93 -6.86 -6.06 -3.77
C LEU A 93 -7.49 -6.41 -5.14
N GLY A 94 -6.69 -6.93 -6.08
CA GLY A 94 -7.15 -7.35 -7.41
C GLY A 94 -8.08 -8.55 -7.40
N VAL A 95 -7.92 -9.48 -6.44
CA VAL A 95 -8.80 -10.64 -6.26
C VAL A 95 -10.19 -10.26 -5.73
N VAL A 96 -10.34 -9.09 -5.08
CA VAL A 96 -11.63 -8.62 -4.53
C VAL A 96 -12.43 -7.80 -5.58
N ALA A 97 -11.81 -7.44 -6.70
CA ALA A 97 -12.43 -6.64 -7.77
C ALA A 97 -13.02 -7.47 -8.92
N GLY A 98 -12.95 -8.82 -8.84
CA GLY A 98 -13.59 -9.75 -9.76
C GLY A 98 -14.70 -10.53 -9.07
#